data_AF-A0AAD9TSA2-F1
#
_entry.id   AF-A0AAD9TSA2-F1
#
_cell.length_a   1.000
_cell.length_b   1.000
_cell.length_c   1.000
_cell.angle_alpha   90.00
_cell.angle_beta   90.00
_cell.angle_gamma   90.00
#
_symmetry.space_group_name_H-M   'P 1'
#
loop_
_entity.id
_entity.type
_entity.pdbx_description
1 polymer ?
#
loop_
_entity_poly.entity_id
_entity_poly.type
_entity_poly.pdbx_seq_one_letter_code
_entity_poly.pdbx_strand_id
1 'polypeptide(L)'
;MNPKILPSKAWKSYVRYFKAADGQIFTTNMISRNKIGIKIFPSCTLWVHIIGTPLPDKDILIGWDVYCQCKSLKILHNGIRYKRDFKPFSNIPKIFTLSEIQPSFQQVQEKLLQFCTNSYVDFKHPKTFWKNS
;
A
#
# COMPACT_ATOMS: atom_id res chain seq x y z
N MET A 1 14.99 4.58 15.45
CA MET A 1 14.46 3.36 16.11
C MET A 1 14.85 3.44 17.57
N ASN A 2 13.94 3.08 18.48
CA ASN A 2 14.24 3.11 19.91
C ASN A 2 15.47 2.23 20.23
N PRO A 3 16.56 2.79 20.79
CA PRO A 3 17.78 2.03 21.06
C PRO A 3 17.59 0.83 22.00
N LYS A 4 16.54 0.86 22.84
CA LYS A 4 16.21 -0.19 23.79
C LYS A 4 15.77 -1.51 23.14
N ILE A 5 15.36 -1.48 21.87
CA ILE A 5 14.86 -2.67 21.16
C ILE A 5 16.00 -3.65 20.82
N LEU A 6 17.23 -3.15 20.64
CA LEU A 6 18.38 -3.98 20.31
C LEU A 6 19.42 -3.93 21.44
N PRO A 7 20.20 -5.01 21.64
CA PRO A 7 21.22 -5.02 22.66
C PRO A 7 22.28 -3.95 22.38
N SER A 8 22.85 -3.37 23.45
CA SER A 8 23.85 -2.29 23.37
C SER A 8 25.00 -2.57 22.39
N LYS A 9 25.45 -3.84 22.32
CA LYS A 9 26.49 -4.31 21.38
C LYS A 9 26.15 -4.12 19.91
N ALA A 10 24.87 -4.02 19.53
CA ALA A 10 24.45 -3.82 18.15
C ALA A 10 24.69 -2.38 17.66
N TRP A 11 24.94 -1.45 18.57
CA TRP A 11 25.10 -0.02 18.28
C TRP A 11 26.57 0.40 18.27
N LYS A 12 26.87 1.45 17.50
CA LYS A 12 28.13 2.21 17.54
C LYS A 12 27.83 3.70 17.59
N SER A 13 28.75 4.46 18.19
CA SER A 13 28.69 5.92 18.18
C SER A 13 28.73 6.44 16.75
N TYR A 14 27.80 7.33 16.42
CA TYR A 14 27.71 7.93 15.09
C TYR A 14 26.89 9.22 15.18
N VAL A 15 27.54 10.34 14.88
CA VAL A 15 26.87 11.64 14.88
C VAL A 15 26.44 11.99 13.45
N ARG A 16 25.14 12.26 13.27
CA ARG A 16 24.59 12.76 12.01
C ARG A 16 23.50 13.78 12.27
N TYR A 17 23.50 14.81 11.45
CA TYR A 17 22.55 15.91 11.48
C TYR A 17 21.56 15.76 10.32
N PHE A 18 20.29 16.00 10.61
CA PHE A 18 19.19 15.97 9.67
C PHE A 18 18.48 17.31 9.76
N LYS A 19 18.31 17.99 8.63
CA LYS A 19 17.49 19.21 8.59
C LYS A 19 16.07 18.82 8.23
N ALA A 20 15.12 19.12 9.11
CA ALA A 20 13.70 18.92 8.86
C ALA A 20 13.15 20.04 7.96
N ALA A 21 11.92 19.86 7.46
CA ALA A 21 11.29 20.78 6.52
C ALA A 21 11.05 22.19 7.11
N ASP A 22 10.85 22.26 8.42
CA ASP A 22 10.73 23.51 9.18
C ASP A 22 12.09 24.17 9.50
N GLY A 23 13.18 23.60 9.02
CA GLY A 23 14.54 24.08 9.24
C GLY A 23 15.17 23.63 10.55
N GLN A 24 14.44 22.93 11.42
CA GLN A 24 14.98 22.40 12.67
C GLN A 24 16.03 21.31 12.39
N ILE A 25 17.09 21.27 13.20
CA ILE A 25 18.14 20.28 13.09
C ILE A 25 17.87 19.16 14.10
N PHE A 26 17.69 17.95 13.57
CA PHE A 26 17.62 16.73 14.34
C PHE A 26 18.96 16.02 14.33
N THR A 27 19.45 15.65 15.51
CA THR A 27 20.77 15.01 15.68
C THR A 27 20.60 13.60 16.21
N THR A 28 21.41 12.68 15.70
CA THR A 28 21.45 11.28 16.11
C THR A 28 22.85 10.97 16.60
N ASN A 29 23.00 10.19 17.66
CA ASN A 29 24.30 9.86 18.26
C ASN A 29 24.72 8.38 18.09
N MET A 30 23.88 7.55 17.48
CA MET A 30 24.18 6.13 17.30
C MET A 30 23.56 5.54 16.04
N ILE A 31 24.26 4.55 15.48
CA ILE A 31 23.83 3.76 14.33
C ILE A 31 24.14 2.29 14.57
N SER A 32 23.42 1.39 13.89
CA SER A 32 23.71 -0.04 13.94
C SER A 32 25.08 -0.35 13.35
N ARG A 33 25.81 -1.27 14.00
CA ARG A 33 27.11 -1.75 13.51
C ARG A 33 26.99 -2.42 12.15
N ASN A 34 26.00 -3.32 12.04
CA ASN A 34 25.70 -4.08 10.83
C ASN A 34 24.35 -3.62 10.25
N LYS A 35 24.11 -3.95 8.98
CA LYS A 35 22.77 -3.83 8.40
C LYS A 35 21.81 -4.75 9.13
N ILE A 36 20.60 -4.28 9.37
CA ILE A 36 19.54 -5.01 10.05
C ILE A 36 18.42 -5.23 9.05
N GLY A 37 17.93 -6.48 8.99
CA GLY A 37 16.81 -6.89 8.16
C GLY A 37 15.49 -6.53 8.85
N ILE A 38 14.77 -5.54 8.31
CA ILE A 38 13.41 -5.21 8.72
C ILE A 38 12.45 -5.97 7.79
N LYS A 39 11.80 -7.00 8.32
CA LYS A 39 10.80 -7.77 7.58
C LYS A 39 9.44 -7.08 7.68
N ILE A 40 9.00 -6.43 6.60
CA ILE A 40 7.70 -5.74 6.53
C ILE A 40 6.59 -6.72 6.10
N PHE A 41 6.92 -7.60 5.15
CA PHE A 41 6.07 -8.70 4.67
C PHE A 41 6.90 -9.98 4.65
N PRO A 42 6.29 -11.18 4.65
CA PRO A 42 7.03 -12.44 4.59
C PRO A 42 8.10 -12.48 3.51
N SER A 43 7.84 -11.80 2.37
CA SER A 43 8.74 -11.73 1.21
C SER A 43 9.27 -10.32 0.88
N CYS A 44 9.11 -9.30 1.74
CA CYS A 44 9.85 -8.00 1.68
C CYS A 44 10.64 -7.81 2.98
N THR A 45 11.96 -7.96 2.88
CA THR A 45 12.92 -7.63 3.95
C THR A 45 13.85 -6.52 3.47
N LEU A 46 13.94 -5.44 4.24
CA LEU A 46 14.81 -4.31 3.98
C LEU A 46 16.09 -4.44 4.81
N TRP A 47 17.25 -4.45 4.16
CA TRP A 47 18.55 -4.52 4.83
C TRP A 47 19.21 -3.14 4.88
N VAL A 48 19.12 -2.47 6.03
CA VAL A 48 19.56 -1.08 6.19
C VAL A 48 20.35 -0.87 7.48
N HIS A 49 21.22 0.14 7.51
CA HIS A 49 21.76 0.61 8.78
C HIS A 49 20.67 1.40 9.50
N ILE A 50 20.46 1.07 10.78
CA ILE A 50 19.41 1.69 11.59
C ILE A 50 20.02 2.77 12.45
N ILE A 51 19.39 3.94 12.46
CA ILE A 51 19.72 5.02 13.38
C ILE A 51 18.97 4.81 14.70
N GLY A 52 19.71 4.81 15.80
CA GLY A 52 19.13 4.73 17.14
C GLY A 52 18.70 6.11 17.62
N THR A 53 17.42 6.28 17.92
CA THR A 53 16.81 7.54 18.35
C THR A 53 15.64 7.25 19.30
N PRO A 54 15.56 7.91 20.47
CA PRO A 54 14.41 7.79 21.34
C PRO A 54 13.27 8.63 20.75
N LEU A 55 12.51 8.04 19.83
CA LEU A 55 11.32 8.70 19.27
C LEU A 55 10.15 8.52 20.25
N PRO A 56 9.39 9.59 20.56
CA PRO A 56 8.17 9.46 21.33
C PRO A 56 7.14 8.66 20.53
N ASP A 57 6.48 7.69 21.18
CA ASP A 57 5.33 6.93 20.67
C ASP A 57 5.54 6.21 19.32
N LYS A 58 6.80 5.95 18.95
CA LYS A 58 7.18 5.26 17.70
C LYS A 58 8.40 4.37 17.93
N ASP A 59 8.26 3.09 17.66
CA ASP A 59 9.39 2.14 17.71
C ASP A 59 10.33 2.29 16.51
N ILE A 60 9.74 2.46 15.31
CA ILE A 60 10.45 2.50 14.03
C ILE A 60 9.85 3.61 13.16
N LEU A 61 10.72 4.39 12.53
CA LEU A 61 10.38 5.35 11.49
C LEU A 61 11.15 4.96 10.23
N ILE A 62 10.45 4.80 9.11
CA ILE A 62 11.05 4.47 7.80
C ILE A 62 11.01 5.72 6.93
N GLY A 63 12.18 6.20 6.54
CA GLY A 63 12.31 7.31 5.60
C GLY A 63 11.89 6.94 4.18
N TRP A 64 11.54 7.96 3.39
CA TRP A 64 11.14 7.77 1.99
C TRP A 64 12.26 7.17 1.13
N ASP A 65 13.51 7.54 1.41
CA ASP A 65 14.72 6.99 0.79
C ASP A 65 14.86 5.48 0.96
N VAL A 66 14.48 4.96 2.13
CA VAL A 66 14.46 3.51 2.43
C VAL A 66 13.24 2.85 1.80
N TYR A 67 12.07 3.51 1.86
CA TYR A 67 10.85 3.00 1.23
C TYR A 67 11.03 2.76 -0.28
N CYS A 68 11.62 3.73 -1.00
CA CYS A 68 11.85 3.64 -2.44
C CYS A 68 12.75 2.46 -2.85
N GLN A 69 13.48 1.84 -1.92
CA GLN A 69 14.29 0.65 -2.20
C GLN A 69 13.46 -0.64 -2.31
N CYS A 70 12.30 -0.78 -1.62
CA CYS A 70 11.40 -1.94 -1.83
C CYS A 70 10.38 -1.60 -2.94
N LYS A 71 10.78 -1.75 -4.22
CA LYS A 71 9.94 -1.47 -5.41
C LYS A 71 8.55 -2.15 -5.42
N SER A 72 8.41 -3.24 -4.69
CA SER A 72 7.19 -4.03 -4.61
C SER A 72 6.27 -3.61 -3.45
N LEU A 73 6.73 -2.71 -2.58
CA LEU A 73 5.96 -2.10 -1.50
C LEU A 73 5.16 -0.92 -2.05
N LYS A 74 3.86 -0.85 -1.74
CA LYS A 74 2.98 0.24 -2.15
C LYS A 74 2.18 0.74 -0.95
N ILE A 75 2.13 2.05 -0.77
CA ILE A 75 1.19 2.69 0.16
C ILE A 75 -0.09 2.99 -0.64
N LEU A 76 -1.21 2.41 -0.23
CA LEU A 76 -2.54 2.65 -0.80
C LEU A 76 -3.44 3.31 0.24
N HIS A 77 -4.61 3.80 -0.20
CA HIS A 77 -5.60 4.44 0.67
C HIS A 77 -6.08 3.55 1.83
N ASN A 78 -5.96 2.22 1.72
CA ASN A 78 -6.32 1.25 2.76
C ASN A 78 -5.12 0.62 3.47
N GLY A 79 -3.93 1.22 3.34
CA GLY A 79 -2.72 0.79 4.03
C GLY A 79 -1.61 0.32 3.09
N ILE A 80 -0.59 -0.30 3.68
CA ILE A 80 0.60 -0.77 2.96
C ILE A 80 0.31 -2.14 2.35
N ARG A 81 0.67 -2.34 1.08
CA ARG A 81 0.53 -3.61 0.35
C ARG A 81 1.83 -4.03 -0.31
N TYR A 82 2.00 -5.34 -0.52
CA TYR A 82 3.14 -5.92 -1.22
C TYR A 82 2.69 -6.68 -2.48
N LYS A 83 3.29 -6.38 -3.64
CA LYS A 83 2.84 -6.89 -4.95
C LYS A 83 2.71 -8.42 -5.03
N ARG A 84 3.58 -9.18 -4.35
CA ARG A 84 3.53 -10.67 -4.40
C ARG A 84 2.43 -11.28 -3.52
N ASP A 85 1.95 -10.54 -2.53
CA ASP A 85 0.84 -10.97 -1.67
C ASP A 85 -0.52 -10.55 -2.26
N PHE A 86 -0.53 -9.94 -3.45
CA PHE A 86 -1.76 -9.86 -4.24
C PHE A 86 -2.14 -11.26 -4.65
N LYS A 87 -3.37 -11.68 -4.31
CA LYS A 87 -4.00 -12.78 -5.02
C LYS A 87 -3.87 -12.46 -6.52
N PRO A 88 -3.36 -13.39 -7.35
CA PRO A 88 -3.38 -13.19 -8.79
C PRO A 88 -4.81 -12.82 -9.20
N PHE A 89 -4.95 -12.08 -10.29
CA PHE A 89 -6.26 -11.84 -10.89
C PHE A 89 -6.89 -13.20 -11.18
N SER A 90 -7.74 -13.67 -10.27
CA SER A 90 -8.63 -14.78 -10.51
C SER A 90 -9.76 -14.20 -11.34
N ASN A 91 -10.07 -14.81 -12.49
CA ASN A 91 -11.36 -14.58 -13.12
C ASN A 91 -12.41 -14.79 -12.04
N ILE A 92 -13.00 -13.71 -11.55
CA ILE A 92 -14.22 -13.79 -10.75
C ILE A 92 -15.21 -14.39 -11.75
N PRO A 93 -15.71 -15.62 -11.54
CA PRO A 93 -16.77 -16.14 -12.39
C PRO A 93 -17.84 -15.06 -12.38
N LYS A 94 -18.26 -14.58 -13.56
CA LYS A 94 -19.37 -13.64 -13.64
C LYS A 94 -20.48 -14.26 -12.80
N ILE A 95 -20.77 -13.66 -11.64
CA ILE A 95 -21.60 -14.28 -10.59
C ILE A 95 -23.02 -14.54 -11.13
N PHE A 96 -23.34 -13.97 -12.29
CA PHE A 96 -24.51 -14.26 -13.09
C PHE A 96 -24.09 -14.43 -14.55
N THR A 97 -24.05 -15.67 -15.03
CA THR A 97 -24.16 -15.92 -16.47
C THR A 97 -25.62 -15.78 -16.83
N LEU A 98 -25.99 -14.76 -17.62
CA LEU A 98 -27.38 -14.52 -18.04
C LEU A 98 -27.99 -15.72 -18.82
N SER A 99 -27.19 -16.73 -19.15
CA SER A 99 -27.62 -17.98 -19.78
C SER A 99 -28.30 -18.97 -18.83
N GLU A 100 -28.16 -18.81 -17.51
CA GLU A 100 -28.71 -19.74 -16.48
C GLU A 100 -29.88 -19.13 -15.70
N ILE A 101 -30.66 -18.27 -16.36
CA ILE A 101 -31.76 -17.55 -15.72
C ILE A 101 -33.01 -18.42 -15.69
N GLN A 102 -33.60 -18.61 -14.51
CA GLN A 102 -34.91 -19.26 -14.37
C GLN A 102 -35.97 -18.49 -15.18
N PRO A 103 -36.96 -19.18 -15.80
CA PRO A 103 -37.96 -18.55 -16.67
C PRO A 103 -38.67 -17.34 -16.04
N SER A 104 -38.83 -17.35 -14.72
CA SER A 104 -39.43 -16.27 -13.93
C SER A 104 -38.71 -14.91 -14.02
N PHE A 105 -37.44 -14.88 -14.44
CA PHE A 105 -36.65 -13.66 -14.52
C PHE A 105 -36.29 -13.25 -15.96
N GLN A 106 -36.81 -13.94 -16.99
CA GLN A 106 -36.56 -13.61 -18.40
C GLN A 106 -36.94 -12.16 -18.75
N GLN A 107 -38.09 -11.68 -18.24
CA GLN A 107 -38.50 -10.28 -18.47
C GLN A 107 -37.54 -9.26 -17.85
N VAL A 108 -36.90 -9.60 -16.73
CA VAL A 108 -35.91 -8.73 -16.09
C VAL A 108 -34.62 -8.73 -16.91
N GLN A 109 -34.21 -9.89 -17.42
CA GLN A 109 -33.06 -10.03 -18.30
C GLN A 109 -33.21 -9.21 -19.59
N GLU A 110 -34.35 -9.31 -20.28
CA GLU A 110 -34.61 -8.56 -21.51
C GLU A 110 -34.53 -7.05 -21.28
N LYS A 111 -35.11 -6.57 -20.17
CA LYS A 111 -35.00 -5.15 -19.78
C LYS A 111 -33.57 -4.72 -19.49
N LEU A 112 -32.78 -5.54 -18.80
CA LEU A 112 -31.39 -5.21 -18.49
C LEU A 112 -30.51 -5.20 -19.76
N LEU A 113 -30.72 -6.15 -20.67
CA LEU A 113 -30.00 -6.21 -21.95
C LEU A 113 -30.25 -4.97 -22.83
N GLN A 114 -31.44 -4.37 -22.77
CA GLN A 114 -31.72 -3.11 -23.47
C GLN A 114 -30.84 -1.94 -23.00
N PHE A 115 -30.33 -1.99 -21.77
CA PHE A 115 -29.41 -0.97 -21.23
C PHE A 115 -27.94 -1.38 -21.29
N CYS A 116 -27.63 -2.62 -21.69
CA CYS A 116 -26.26 -3.09 -21.87
C CYS A 116 -25.73 -2.60 -23.23
N THR A 117 -24.88 -1.58 -23.20
CA THR A 117 -24.21 -1.08 -24.40
C THR A 117 -22.76 -1.54 -24.45
N ASN A 118 -22.26 -1.82 -25.66
CA ASN A 118 -20.86 -2.21 -25.87
C ASN A 118 -19.89 -1.04 -25.76
N SER A 119 -20.40 0.19 -25.70
CA SER A 119 -19.60 1.40 -25.50
C SER A 119 -20.35 2.42 -24.65
N TYR A 120 -19.58 3.32 -24.01
CA TYR A 120 -20.12 4.45 -23.26
C TYR A 120 -20.86 5.46 -24.15
N VAL A 121 -20.52 5.54 -25.44
CA VAL A 121 -21.14 6.48 -26.40
C VAL A 121 -22.57 6.07 -26.72
N ASP A 122 -22.84 4.77 -26.68
CA ASP A 122 -24.16 4.21 -27.00
C ASP A 122 -25.11 4.21 -25.80
N PHE A 123 -24.60 4.49 -24.59
CA PHE A 123 -25.38 4.48 -23.35
C PHE A 123 -26.28 5.72 -23.24
N LYS A 124 -27.53 5.59 -23.67
CA LYS A 124 -28.56 6.63 -23.55
C LYS A 124 -29.38 6.41 -22.28
N HIS A 125 -29.07 7.13 -21.20
CA HIS A 125 -29.87 7.16 -19.98
C HIS A 125 -30.42 8.57 -19.73
N PRO A 126 -31.72 8.73 -19.37
CA PRO A 126 -32.36 10.04 -19.22
C PRO A 126 -31.77 10.90 -18.07
N LYS A 127 -31.08 10.28 -17.11
CA LYS A 127 -30.25 10.97 -16.11
C LYS A 127 -28.81 10.53 -16.26
N THR A 128 -27.96 11.34 -16.89
CA THR A 128 -26.51 11.08 -16.91
C THR A 128 -25.92 11.28 -15.52
N PHE A 129 -25.58 10.19 -14.82
CA PHE A 129 -24.97 10.22 -13.48
C PHE A 129 -23.56 10.86 -13.46
N TRP A 130 -22.95 11.08 -14.61
CA TRP A 130 -21.57 11.53 -14.78
C TRP A 130 -21.44 13.02 -15.12
N LYS A 131 -22.55 13.73 -15.36
CA LYS A 131 -22.51 15.19 -15.35
C LYS A 131 -22.71 15.62 -13.90
N ASN A 132 -21.59 15.77 -13.20
CA ASN A 132 -21.55 16.60 -12.00
C ASN A 132 -21.76 18.04 -12.49
N SER A 133 -23.03 18.44 -12.58
CA SER A 133 -23.44 19.85 -12.63
C SER A 133 -23.24 20.49 -11.27
#